data_AF-A0A7S0WMU7-F1
#
_entry.id   AF-A0A7S0WMU7-F1
#
_cell.length_a   1.000
_cell.length_b   1.000
_cell.length_c   1.000
_cell.angle_alpha   90.00
_cell.angle_beta   90.00
_cell.angle_gamma   90.00
#
_symmetry.space_group_name_H-M   'P 1'
#
loop_
_entity.id
_entity.type
_entity.pdbx_description
1 polymer ?
#
loop_
_entity_poly.entity_id
_entity_poly.type
_entity_poly.pdbx_seq_one_letter_code
_entity_poly.pdbx_strand_id
1 'polypeptide(L)'
;AAIAGFVAAAARGGAEVPRTELQALDVLAKADVVRDVVAGAQGPSPGRVVGDGVYWQEGKVKLGPSAEAWHGAKQTLSITQSGPMATLNASMVAQPVTSELLHVVAEMLRMRPDGPSLQRLRSRPLAQPEVVELNNRLRSEVTLKVNFKHRPLPSARTVRSFSFRAARELMFDCGGTQTSVEAYYRDKYGVTLQYGNLPCAELGQAGTRGYMAVPVELCVVVPETGRRKLGAAETAAMVRAAAMPPRERHDLVLHLLKHKMRTALGPTARALGLRLQEGPGGGMAQVPGHVLDPPRLEYGGTQCVDPGCTGAWQLIGVPLLRPATLRSAALVCYYQQRDIDATRVEGGADFLTALIEELVGAMEQKRMATAQPRADFIQRLRASVAYVGNGVRAEGALQMGIDAARRGFGLAPSAKPQIIFVLVPHKSRDPYESVKRAADTQLGVMTQVLVGSSMGVGRNADRNGLGKKMEGVVLKLNMKLGGDNARLVGGVPLFMSKLPPWSQAKPPKQPRVMLVGADVSHATNPPAEG
;
A
#
# COMPACT_ATOMS: atom_id res chain seq x y z
N ALA A 1 -21.18 24.00 -31.88
CA ALA A 1 -21.62 23.48 -33.19
C ALA A 1 -20.81 22.25 -33.62
N ALA A 2 -19.48 22.35 -33.80
CA ALA A 2 -18.63 21.23 -34.25
C ALA A 2 -18.70 19.98 -33.35
N ILE A 3 -18.63 20.15 -32.02
CA ILE A 3 -18.71 19.05 -31.04
C ILE A 3 -20.05 18.31 -31.08
N ALA A 4 -21.17 19.04 -31.28
CA ALA A 4 -22.51 18.44 -31.36
C ALA A 4 -22.71 17.63 -32.64
N GLY A 5 -22.22 18.13 -33.78
CA GLY A 5 -22.20 17.40 -35.05
C GLY A 5 -21.32 16.15 -34.99
N PHE A 6 -20.20 16.22 -34.25
CA PHE A 6 -19.29 15.10 -34.03
C PHE A 6 -19.91 13.99 -33.17
N VAL A 7 -20.53 14.33 -32.03
CA VAL A 7 -21.23 13.36 -31.17
C VAL A 7 -22.30 12.59 -31.96
N ALA A 8 -23.03 13.29 -32.84
CA ALA A 8 -24.01 12.66 -33.72
C ALA A 8 -23.39 11.77 -34.81
N ALA A 9 -22.18 12.10 -35.30
CA ALA A 9 -21.45 11.29 -36.29
C ALA A 9 -20.79 10.05 -35.66
N ALA A 10 -20.22 10.18 -34.46
CA ALA A 10 -19.61 9.09 -33.72
C ALA A 10 -20.65 8.06 -33.23
N ALA A 11 -21.85 8.52 -32.88
CA ALA A 11 -22.99 7.63 -32.58
C ALA A 11 -23.43 6.77 -33.79
N ARG A 12 -23.03 7.13 -35.02
CA ARG A 12 -23.29 6.35 -36.25
C ARG A 12 -22.19 5.36 -36.61
N GLY A 13 -21.20 5.16 -35.73
CA GLY A 13 -20.30 3.99 -35.77
C GLY A 13 -19.21 3.97 -36.84
N GLY A 14 -18.89 5.10 -37.50
CA GLY A 14 -18.04 5.10 -38.71
C GLY A 14 -16.77 5.95 -38.72
N ALA A 15 -16.40 6.66 -37.65
CA ALA A 15 -15.26 7.59 -37.67
C ALA A 15 -14.26 7.34 -36.53
N GLU A 16 -12.96 7.48 -36.81
CA GLU A 16 -11.93 7.63 -35.78
C GLU A 16 -12.33 8.76 -34.84
N VAL A 17 -12.24 8.50 -33.53
CA VAL A 17 -12.59 9.46 -32.50
C VAL A 17 -11.40 10.40 -32.30
N PRO A 18 -11.46 11.67 -32.76
CA PRO A 18 -10.32 12.54 -32.63
C PRO A 18 -10.19 13.01 -31.17
N ARG A 19 -8.94 12.93 -30.69
CA ARG A 19 -8.60 13.11 -29.27
C ARG A 19 -8.96 14.52 -28.75
N THR A 20 -8.86 15.52 -29.61
CA THR A 20 -9.05 16.93 -29.28
C THR A 20 -10.49 17.22 -28.86
N GLU A 21 -11.46 16.60 -29.53
CA GLU A 21 -12.89 16.77 -29.29
C GLU A 21 -13.31 16.10 -27.98
N LEU A 22 -12.79 14.91 -27.68
CA LEU A 22 -12.98 14.27 -26.38
C LEU A 22 -12.37 15.10 -25.24
N GLN A 23 -11.19 15.66 -25.47
CA GLN A 23 -10.54 16.53 -24.48
C GLN A 23 -11.34 17.82 -24.26
N ALA A 24 -11.88 18.42 -25.32
CA ALA A 24 -12.75 19.59 -25.22
C ALA A 24 -14.02 19.28 -24.40
N LEU A 25 -14.63 18.11 -24.60
CA LEU A 25 -15.77 17.65 -23.80
C LEU A 25 -15.42 17.49 -22.31
N ASP A 26 -14.26 16.91 -21.99
CA ASP A 26 -13.81 16.75 -20.60
C ASP A 26 -13.55 18.11 -19.91
N VAL A 27 -12.92 19.05 -20.62
CA VAL A 27 -12.71 20.42 -20.14
C VAL A 27 -14.04 21.11 -19.86
N LEU A 28 -14.99 21.04 -20.80
CA LEU A 28 -16.31 21.63 -20.63
C LEU A 28 -17.07 21.04 -19.45
N ALA A 29 -16.98 19.72 -19.25
CA ALA A 29 -17.65 19.04 -18.14
C ALA A 29 -17.14 19.48 -16.76
N LYS A 30 -15.90 19.99 -16.67
CA LYS A 30 -15.24 20.39 -15.42
C LYS A 30 -15.06 21.91 -15.28
N ALA A 31 -15.34 22.70 -16.32
CA ALA A 31 -15.01 24.12 -16.40
C ALA A 31 -15.57 24.94 -15.24
N ASP A 32 -16.85 24.76 -14.90
CA ASP A 32 -17.50 25.56 -13.86
C ASP A 32 -16.97 25.21 -12.46
N VAL A 33 -16.64 23.93 -12.18
CA VAL A 33 -16.00 23.52 -10.92
C VAL A 33 -14.62 24.17 -10.76
N VAL A 34 -13.82 24.18 -11.84
CA VAL A 34 -12.50 24.83 -11.82
C VAL A 34 -12.65 26.34 -11.60
N ARG A 35 -13.60 26.97 -12.29
CA ARG A 35 -13.87 28.41 -12.15
C ARG A 35 -14.25 28.77 -10.72
N ASP A 36 -15.13 28.01 -10.07
CA ASP A 36 -15.59 28.30 -8.72
C ASP A 36 -14.46 28.17 -7.68
N VAL A 37 -13.52 27.24 -7.89
CA VAL A 37 -12.29 27.12 -7.10
C VAL A 37 -11.38 28.32 -7.29
N VAL A 38 -11.17 28.78 -8.52
CA VAL A 38 -10.31 29.94 -8.84
C VAL A 38 -10.91 31.24 -8.32
N ALA A 39 -12.23 31.39 -8.40
CA ALA A 39 -12.95 32.57 -7.93
C ALA A 39 -13.07 32.66 -6.40
N GLY A 40 -12.56 31.67 -5.66
CA GLY A 40 -12.65 31.64 -4.19
C GLY A 40 -14.09 31.57 -3.69
N ALA A 41 -15.01 31.00 -4.47
CA ALA A 41 -16.43 31.02 -4.17
C ALA A 41 -16.73 30.35 -2.81
N GLN A 42 -17.27 31.15 -1.88
CA GLN A 42 -17.63 30.75 -0.51
C GLN A 42 -18.99 30.03 -0.45
N GLY A 43 -19.18 29.00 -1.26
CA GLY A 43 -20.31 28.08 -1.12
C GLY A 43 -20.07 27.06 0.01
N PRO A 44 -21.13 26.38 0.51
CA PRO A 44 -20.97 25.26 1.43
C PRO A 44 -20.29 24.09 0.70
N SER A 45 -18.96 24.06 0.76
CA SER A 45 -18.06 23.09 0.10
C SER A 45 -18.02 23.16 -1.44
N PRO A 46 -17.28 24.12 -2.05
CA PRO A 46 -16.96 24.05 -3.47
C PRO A 46 -16.18 22.77 -3.77
N GLY A 47 -16.58 22.05 -4.83
CA GLY A 47 -15.89 20.85 -5.27
C GLY A 47 -14.47 21.17 -5.75
N ARG A 48 -13.49 20.34 -5.40
CA ARG A 48 -12.10 20.47 -5.83
C ARG A 48 -11.77 19.43 -6.89
N VAL A 49 -11.20 19.88 -8.01
CA VAL A 49 -10.70 18.97 -9.06
C VAL A 49 -9.34 18.41 -8.66
N VAL A 50 -9.20 17.09 -8.64
CA VAL A 50 -7.92 16.39 -8.44
C VAL A 50 -7.79 15.30 -9.49
N GLY A 51 -6.95 15.54 -10.50
CA GLY A 51 -6.81 14.64 -11.65
C GLY A 51 -8.11 14.54 -12.44
N ASP A 52 -8.66 13.33 -12.56
CA ASP A 52 -9.88 13.01 -13.29
C ASP A 52 -11.17 13.10 -12.44
N GLY A 53 -11.07 13.48 -11.16
CA GLY A 53 -12.20 13.51 -10.23
C GLY A 53 -12.48 14.87 -9.60
N VAL A 54 -13.71 15.01 -9.13
CA VAL A 54 -14.19 16.15 -8.32
C VAL A 54 -14.48 15.65 -6.90
N TYR A 55 -14.00 16.38 -5.90
CA TYR A 55 -14.02 15.97 -4.50
C TYR A 55 -14.58 17.07 -3.59
N TRP A 56 -15.37 16.71 -2.59
CA TRP A 56 -16.02 17.63 -1.66
C TRP A 56 -15.57 17.38 -0.23
N GLN A 57 -15.61 18.43 0.60
CA GLN A 57 -15.28 18.34 2.02
C GLN A 57 -16.44 17.81 2.86
N GLU A 58 -17.66 17.91 2.34
CA GLU A 58 -18.85 17.37 2.99
C GLU A 58 -18.71 15.86 3.19
N GLY A 59 -18.99 15.40 4.41
CA GLY A 59 -18.87 13.99 4.79
C GLY A 59 -17.42 13.46 4.87
N LYS A 60 -16.41 14.33 4.89
CA LYS A 60 -15.00 13.91 4.99
C LYS A 60 -14.73 13.01 6.19
N VAL A 61 -13.85 12.02 5.98
CA VAL A 61 -13.48 11.03 7.00
C VAL A 61 -12.07 11.29 7.50
N LYS A 62 -11.87 11.40 8.81
CA LYS A 62 -10.52 11.56 9.38
C LYS A 62 -9.73 10.25 9.27
N LEU A 63 -8.54 10.29 8.67
CA LEU A 63 -7.67 9.12 8.51
C LEU A 63 -6.62 9.00 9.62
N GLY A 64 -6.20 10.14 10.17
CA GLY A 64 -5.18 10.23 11.20
C GLY A 64 -4.86 11.68 11.58
N PRO A 65 -3.71 11.92 12.22
CA PRO A 65 -3.33 13.25 12.71
C PRO A 65 -3.13 14.27 11.59
N SER A 66 -2.86 13.80 10.38
CA SER A 66 -2.32 14.65 9.32
C SER A 66 -3.06 14.54 8.00
N ALA A 67 -4.02 13.61 7.90
CA ALA A 67 -4.78 13.36 6.68
C ALA A 67 -6.27 13.08 6.97
N GLU A 68 -7.12 13.59 6.08
CA GLU A 68 -8.55 13.33 5.97
C GLU A 68 -8.87 12.88 4.54
N ALA A 69 -9.90 12.05 4.37
CA ALA A 69 -10.36 11.60 3.07
C ALA A 69 -11.59 12.38 2.65
N TRP A 70 -11.52 12.99 1.47
CA TRP A 70 -12.64 13.67 0.83
C TRP A 70 -13.32 12.72 -0.12
N HIS A 71 -14.65 12.68 -0.09
CA HIS A 71 -15.45 11.89 -1.02
C HIS A 71 -15.58 12.62 -2.35
N GLY A 72 -15.61 11.87 -3.43
CA GLY A 72 -15.69 12.42 -4.76
C GLY A 72 -16.16 11.44 -5.81
N ALA A 73 -16.26 11.94 -7.03
CA ALA A 73 -16.56 11.13 -8.21
C ALA A 73 -15.49 11.36 -9.26
N LYS A 74 -14.92 10.27 -9.77
CA LYS A 74 -14.14 10.29 -11.00
C LYS A 74 -15.08 10.29 -12.18
N GLN A 75 -14.81 11.15 -13.15
CA GLN A 75 -15.56 11.24 -14.39
C GLN A 75 -14.63 11.07 -15.57
N THR A 76 -14.98 10.14 -16.44
CA THR A 76 -14.36 9.99 -17.75
C THR A 76 -15.44 9.95 -18.81
N LEU A 77 -15.20 10.61 -19.94
CA LEU A 77 -16.08 10.62 -21.10
C LEU A 77 -15.47 9.72 -22.18
N SER A 78 -16.27 8.86 -22.78
CA SER A 78 -15.82 7.91 -23.79
C SER A 78 -16.88 7.71 -24.85
N ILE A 79 -16.47 7.33 -26.05
CA ILE A 79 -17.38 6.93 -27.13
C ILE A 79 -17.35 5.42 -27.19
N THR A 80 -18.53 4.80 -27.12
CA THR A 80 -18.71 3.36 -27.13
C THR A 80 -19.50 2.94 -28.37
N GLN A 81 -19.63 1.63 -28.60
CA GLN A 81 -20.50 1.09 -29.65
C GLN A 81 -21.96 1.52 -29.49
N SER A 82 -22.39 1.81 -28.26
CA SER A 82 -23.74 2.30 -27.94
C SER A 82 -23.84 3.84 -27.94
N GLY A 83 -22.80 4.54 -28.40
CA GLY A 83 -22.69 5.99 -28.40
C GLY A 83 -21.89 6.57 -27.23
N PRO A 84 -21.94 7.89 -27.03
CA PRO A 84 -21.20 8.58 -25.97
C PRO A 84 -21.66 8.13 -24.59
N MET A 85 -20.71 7.81 -23.72
CA MET A 85 -20.96 7.43 -22.34
C MET A 85 -20.10 8.23 -21.37
N ALA A 86 -20.67 8.52 -20.20
CA ALA A 86 -19.95 9.05 -19.05
C ALA A 86 -19.77 7.94 -18.01
N THR A 87 -18.52 7.57 -17.75
CA THR A 87 -18.19 6.62 -16.69
C THR A 87 -17.97 7.39 -15.39
N LEU A 88 -18.79 7.10 -14.39
CA LEU A 88 -18.75 7.71 -13.07
C LEU A 88 -18.38 6.67 -12.01
N ASN A 89 -17.35 6.97 -11.22
CA ASN A 89 -16.90 6.10 -10.14
C ASN A 89 -16.78 6.88 -8.83
N ALA A 90 -17.46 6.40 -7.79
CA ALA A 90 -17.27 6.91 -6.44
C ALA A 90 -15.83 6.64 -5.98
N SER A 91 -15.15 7.69 -5.52
CA SER A 91 -13.75 7.64 -5.12
C SER A 91 -13.48 8.52 -3.91
N MET A 92 -12.35 8.31 -3.25
CA MET A 92 -11.90 9.13 -2.14
C MET A 92 -10.47 9.62 -2.42
N VAL A 93 -10.16 10.83 -2.00
CA VAL A 93 -8.80 11.38 -2.08
C VAL A 93 -8.34 11.80 -0.69
N ALA A 94 -7.11 11.45 -0.34
CA ALA A 94 -6.50 11.96 0.88
C ALA A 94 -6.14 13.44 0.69
N GLN A 95 -6.53 14.26 1.65
CA GLN A 95 -6.17 15.66 1.77
C GLN A 95 -5.55 15.89 3.14
N PRO A 96 -4.59 16.81 3.28
CA PRO A 96 -4.08 17.16 4.59
C PRO A 96 -5.18 17.78 5.45
N VAL A 97 -5.17 17.45 6.74
CA VAL A 97 -6.09 18.07 7.70
C VAL A 97 -5.74 19.55 7.83
N THR A 98 -6.75 20.41 7.70
CA THR A 98 -6.62 21.82 8.12
C THR A 98 -6.97 21.87 9.61
N SER A 99 -5.94 21.91 10.46
CA SER A 99 -6.10 21.93 11.92
C SER A 99 -4.94 22.67 12.58
N GLU A 100 -5.17 23.10 13.81
CA GLU A 100 -4.13 23.58 14.70
C GLU A 100 -3.01 22.54 14.84
N LEU A 101 -1.75 22.96 14.71
CA LEU A 101 -0.61 22.06 14.87
C LEU A 101 -0.61 21.44 16.27
N LEU A 102 -1.12 22.15 17.28
CA LEU A 102 -1.30 21.65 18.64
C LEU A 102 -2.18 20.38 18.69
N HIS A 103 -3.28 20.34 17.94
CA HIS A 103 -4.15 19.15 17.88
C HIS A 103 -3.43 17.98 17.20
N VAL A 104 -2.68 18.26 16.14
CA VAL A 104 -1.86 17.25 15.44
C VAL A 104 -0.79 16.68 16.35
N VAL A 105 -0.10 17.52 17.13
CA VAL A 105 0.88 17.09 18.14
C VAL A 105 0.25 16.22 19.21
N ALA A 106 -0.93 16.61 19.74
CA ALA A 106 -1.67 15.79 20.70
C ALA A 106 -1.97 14.39 20.15
N GLU A 107 -2.44 14.32 18.89
CA GLU A 107 -2.74 13.05 18.23
C GLU A 107 -1.49 12.21 17.92
N MET A 108 -0.37 12.85 17.54
CA MET A 108 0.91 12.16 17.36
C MET A 108 1.42 11.55 18.68
N LEU A 109 1.08 12.16 19.82
CA LEU A 109 1.30 11.62 21.17
C LEU A 109 0.21 10.64 21.63
N ARG A 110 -0.69 10.21 20.72
CA ARG A 110 -1.82 9.30 20.99
C ARG A 110 -2.81 9.85 22.02
N MET A 111 -2.85 11.16 22.19
CA MET A 111 -3.84 11.85 23.00
C MET A 111 -5.04 12.24 22.12
N ARG A 112 -6.23 12.31 22.69
CA ARG A 112 -7.38 12.91 21.99
C ARG A 112 -7.19 14.42 22.01
N PRO A 113 -7.49 15.16 20.92
CA PRO A 113 -7.37 16.62 20.91
C PRO A 113 -8.60 17.26 21.59
N ASP A 114 -8.88 16.87 22.84
CA ASP A 114 -9.98 17.39 23.65
C ASP A 114 -9.46 18.35 24.73
N GLY A 115 -10.38 19.14 25.32
CA GLY A 115 -10.05 20.11 26.36
C GLY A 115 -9.15 19.56 27.47
N PRO A 116 -9.47 18.40 28.09
CA PRO A 116 -8.64 17.79 29.13
C PRO A 116 -7.22 17.43 28.66
N SER A 117 -7.06 16.91 27.45
CA SER A 117 -5.75 16.56 26.91
C SER A 117 -4.91 17.78 26.58
N LEU A 118 -5.52 18.82 26.02
CA LEU A 118 -4.86 20.10 25.79
C LEU A 118 -4.46 20.77 27.11
N GLN A 119 -5.31 20.71 28.14
CA GLN A 119 -4.97 21.21 29.47
C GLN A 119 -3.79 20.46 30.09
N ARG A 120 -3.69 19.14 29.89
CA ARG A 120 -2.51 18.36 30.29
C ARG A 120 -1.25 18.79 29.55
N LEU A 121 -1.32 19.04 28.25
CA LEU A 121 -0.19 19.56 27.48
C LEU A 121 0.21 20.97 27.93
N ARG A 122 -0.72 21.76 28.45
CA ARG A 122 -0.44 23.09 29.01
C ARG A 122 0.28 23.03 30.36
N SER A 123 -0.07 22.05 31.20
CA SER A 123 0.42 21.99 32.58
C SER A 123 1.77 21.28 32.76
N ARG A 124 2.23 20.49 31.78
CA ARG A 124 3.50 19.75 31.88
C ARG A 124 4.38 19.90 30.63
N PRO A 125 5.71 20.03 30.76
CA PRO A 125 6.60 19.90 29.61
C PRO A 125 6.59 18.48 29.05
N LEU A 126 6.89 18.33 27.76
CA LEU A 126 7.08 17.00 27.15
C LEU A 126 8.42 16.42 27.58
N ALA A 127 8.40 15.14 27.98
CA ALA A 127 9.62 14.41 28.30
C ALA A 127 10.43 14.11 27.02
N GLN A 128 11.74 13.94 27.15
CA GLN A 128 12.61 13.71 26.00
C GLN A 128 12.19 12.51 25.12
N PRO A 129 11.74 11.35 25.66
CA PRO A 129 11.22 10.25 24.85
C PRO A 129 9.98 10.63 24.01
N GLU A 130 9.12 11.52 24.51
CA GLU A 130 7.92 11.98 23.79
C GLU A 130 8.32 12.87 22.60
N VAL A 131 9.32 13.74 22.77
CA VAL A 131 9.86 14.56 21.67
C VAL A 131 10.57 13.70 20.63
N VAL A 132 11.27 12.64 21.05
CA VAL A 132 11.85 11.64 20.14
C VAL A 132 10.74 10.92 19.37
N GLU A 133 9.64 10.51 20.01
CA GLU A 133 8.49 9.90 19.32
C GLU A 133 7.89 10.87 18.29
N LEU A 134 7.68 12.14 18.63
CA LEU A 134 7.19 13.17 17.70
C LEU A 134 8.08 13.29 16.46
N ASN A 135 9.39 13.41 16.67
CA ASN A 135 10.36 13.54 15.57
C ASN A 135 10.49 12.25 14.74
N ASN A 136 10.31 11.08 15.34
CA ASN A 136 10.30 9.83 14.59
C ASN A 136 9.06 9.74 13.70
N ARG A 137 7.87 10.04 14.24
CA ARG A 137 6.62 10.06 13.48
C ARG A 137 6.60 11.12 12.39
N LEU A 138 7.13 12.31 12.63
CA LEU A 138 7.28 13.34 11.59
C LEU A 138 8.19 12.86 10.44
N ARG A 139 9.18 12.01 10.71
CA ARG A 139 10.05 11.47 9.67
C ARG A 139 9.45 10.26 8.94
N SER A 140 8.75 9.38 9.65
CA SER A 140 8.27 8.10 9.11
C SER A 140 6.81 8.10 8.64
N GLU A 141 5.95 8.91 9.25
CA GLU A 141 4.49 8.83 9.13
C GLU A 141 3.86 10.12 8.61
N VAL A 142 4.38 11.28 9.05
CA VAL A 142 3.68 12.56 8.98
C VAL A 142 4.46 13.66 8.27
N THR A 143 3.92 14.27 7.21
CA THR A 143 4.48 15.48 6.59
C THR A 143 3.55 16.66 6.86
N LEU A 144 4.09 17.72 7.47
CA LEU A 144 3.31 18.91 7.87
C LEU A 144 3.85 20.15 7.16
N LYS A 145 2.96 20.88 6.50
CA LYS A 145 3.17 22.29 6.16
C LYS A 145 2.27 23.14 7.03
N VAL A 146 2.81 24.25 7.52
CA VAL A 146 2.10 25.15 8.44
C VAL A 146 2.15 26.59 7.95
N ASN A 147 1.05 27.31 8.18
CA ASN A 147 0.99 28.77 8.19
C ASN A 147 1.03 29.28 9.64
N PHE A 148 1.25 30.58 9.78
CA PHE A 148 1.42 31.23 11.07
C PHE A 148 0.24 32.13 11.37
N LYS A 149 -0.32 32.02 12.58
CA LYS A 149 -1.44 32.88 13.03
C LYS A 149 -1.02 34.33 13.23
N HIS A 150 0.23 34.55 13.65
CA HIS A 150 0.74 35.87 14.01
C HIS A 150 1.16 36.72 12.79
N ARG A 151 1.04 36.19 11.56
CA ARG A 151 1.40 36.92 10.34
C ARG A 151 0.18 37.06 9.41
N PRO A 152 -0.03 38.23 8.79
CA PRO A 152 -1.14 38.45 7.88
C PRO A 152 -0.96 37.74 6.53
N LEU A 153 0.28 37.50 6.10
CA LEU A 153 0.57 36.87 4.82
C LEU A 153 0.80 35.35 5.00
N PRO A 154 0.04 34.49 4.29
CA PRO A 154 0.27 33.05 4.30
C PRO A 154 1.61 32.72 3.65
N SER A 155 2.50 32.05 4.40
CA SER A 155 3.79 31.55 3.92
C SER A 155 3.97 30.12 4.42
N ALA A 156 3.34 29.18 3.72
CA ALA A 156 3.29 27.79 4.12
C ALA A 156 4.71 27.20 4.16
N ARG A 157 5.14 26.68 5.31
CA ARG A 157 6.48 26.12 5.51
C ARG A 157 6.42 24.70 6.04
N THR A 158 7.31 23.85 5.57
CA THR A 158 7.41 22.45 6.01
C THR A 158 8.05 22.37 7.39
N VAL A 159 7.40 21.66 8.32
CA VAL A 159 7.97 21.28 9.62
C VAL A 159 8.96 20.16 9.41
N ARG A 160 10.21 20.37 9.82
CA ARG A 160 11.32 19.40 9.67
C ARG A 160 11.57 18.61 10.94
N SER A 161 11.39 19.24 12.08
CA SER A 161 11.58 18.67 13.42
C SER A 161 10.80 19.46 14.46
N PHE A 162 10.70 18.90 15.65
CA PHE A 162 10.34 19.58 16.89
C PHE A 162 11.57 19.72 17.77
N SER A 163 11.76 20.91 18.35
CA SER A 163 12.91 21.19 19.21
C SER A 163 12.93 20.32 20.46
N PHE A 164 14.10 19.94 20.95
CA PHE A 164 14.21 19.19 22.22
C PHE A 164 13.94 20.04 23.45
N ARG A 165 14.09 21.37 23.34
CA ARG A 165 13.77 22.33 24.41
C ARG A 165 12.40 22.96 24.19
N ALA A 166 11.73 23.31 25.28
CA ALA A 166 10.48 24.06 25.26
C ALA A 166 10.67 25.50 24.74
N ALA A 167 9.63 26.13 24.21
CA ALA A 167 9.69 27.49 23.68
C ALA A 167 10.21 28.53 24.70
N ARG A 168 9.89 28.35 25.99
CA ARG A 168 10.37 29.19 27.09
C ARG A 168 11.87 29.05 27.41
N GLU A 169 12.46 27.91 27.05
CA GLU A 169 13.88 27.55 27.32
C GLU A 169 14.75 27.59 26.06
N LEU A 170 14.12 27.63 24.87
CA LEU A 170 14.81 27.66 23.60
C LEU A 170 15.32 29.08 23.33
N MET A 171 16.63 29.26 23.50
CA MET A 171 17.31 30.54 23.30
C MET A 171 17.80 30.68 21.86
N PHE A 172 17.76 31.90 21.34
CA PHE A 172 18.38 32.26 20.06
C PHE A 172 18.91 33.69 20.10
N ASP A 173 19.83 34.01 19.20
CA ASP A 173 20.37 35.35 19.04
C ASP A 173 19.40 36.24 18.24
N CYS A 174 18.94 37.32 18.87
CA CYS A 174 18.10 38.33 18.24
C CYS A 174 18.84 39.68 18.25
N GLY A 175 19.68 39.91 17.23
CA GLY A 175 20.39 41.18 17.07
C GLY A 175 21.49 41.43 18.12
N GLY A 176 22.20 40.38 18.54
CA GLY A 176 23.28 40.45 19.53
C GLY A 176 22.82 40.17 20.96
N THR A 177 21.51 39.99 21.18
CA THR A 177 20.95 39.66 22.51
C THR A 177 20.36 38.26 22.49
N GLN A 178 20.77 37.42 23.44
CA GLN A 178 20.18 36.09 23.65
C GLN A 178 18.80 36.24 24.27
N THR A 179 17.77 35.80 23.56
CA THR A 179 16.38 35.83 24.03
C THR A 179 15.72 34.46 23.85
N SER A 180 14.76 34.12 24.71
CA SER A 180 13.98 32.90 24.52
C SER A 180 12.93 33.10 23.44
N VAL A 181 12.48 32.01 22.80
CA VAL A 181 11.39 32.09 21.82
C VAL A 181 10.13 32.69 22.45
N GLU A 182 9.78 32.29 23.68
CA GLU A 182 8.64 32.87 24.39
C GLU A 182 8.78 34.39 24.61
N ALA A 183 9.93 34.86 25.11
CA ALA A 183 10.17 36.27 25.35
C ALA A 183 10.10 37.08 24.06
N TYR A 184 10.70 36.57 22.97
CA TYR A 184 10.63 37.21 21.66
C TYR A 184 9.19 37.39 21.15
N TYR A 185 8.34 36.36 21.26
CA TYR A 185 6.95 36.47 20.78
C TYR A 185 6.11 37.42 21.64
N ARG A 186 6.38 37.49 22.94
CA ARG A 186 5.76 38.46 23.84
C ARG A 186 6.19 39.89 23.49
N ASP A 187 7.49 40.15 23.36
CA ASP A 187 8.02 41.50 23.25
C ASP A 187 7.83 42.07 21.83
N LYS A 188 7.97 41.25 20.78
CA LYS A 188 7.87 41.71 19.38
C LYS A 188 6.45 41.68 18.82
N TYR A 189 5.64 40.68 19.19
CA TYR A 189 4.30 40.48 18.64
C TYR A 189 3.17 40.68 19.66
N GLY A 190 3.49 40.96 20.94
CA GLY A 190 2.48 41.09 21.98
C GLY A 190 1.75 39.78 22.32
N VAL A 191 2.36 38.63 21.99
CA VAL A 191 1.72 37.31 22.14
C VAL A 191 2.18 36.63 23.41
N THR A 192 1.26 36.42 24.36
CA THR A 192 1.51 35.57 25.53
C THR A 192 1.21 34.12 25.21
N LEU A 193 2.26 33.30 25.15
CA LEU A 193 2.15 31.86 24.88
C LEU A 193 1.42 31.15 26.02
N GLN A 194 0.41 30.33 25.68
CA GLN A 194 -0.24 29.46 26.67
C GLN A 194 0.51 28.15 26.83
N TYR A 195 1.22 27.71 25.79
CA TYR A 195 1.92 26.44 25.69
C TYR A 195 3.44 26.63 25.57
N GLY A 196 3.99 27.64 26.24
CA GLY A 196 5.43 27.93 26.23
C GLY A 196 6.32 26.79 26.76
N ASN A 197 5.73 25.83 27.48
CA ASN A 197 6.33 24.59 27.96
C ASN A 197 6.45 23.48 26.90
N LEU A 198 5.86 23.66 25.71
CA LEU A 198 5.96 22.70 24.60
C LEU A 198 7.14 23.04 23.66
N PRO A 199 7.64 22.05 22.90
CA PRO A 199 8.58 22.26 21.80
C PRO A 199 8.11 23.29 20.76
N CYS A 200 9.07 23.87 20.06
CA CYS A 200 8.83 24.64 18.84
C CYS A 200 8.85 23.72 17.62
N ALA A 201 8.04 24.06 16.62
CA ALA A 201 8.16 23.51 15.27
C ALA A 201 9.36 24.17 14.57
N GLU A 202 10.33 23.36 14.16
CA GLU A 202 11.52 23.79 13.45
C GLU A 202 11.28 23.71 11.93
N LEU A 203 11.46 24.85 11.26
CA LEU A 203 11.19 25.06 9.85
C LEU A 203 12.51 25.39 9.15
N GLY A 204 12.81 24.67 8.06
CA GLY A 204 14.10 24.79 7.39
C GLY A 204 15.22 23.97 8.07
N GLN A 205 16.43 24.02 7.51
CA GLN A 205 17.58 23.27 8.03
C GLN A 205 18.34 24.10 9.06
N ALA A 206 18.65 23.51 10.22
CA ALA A 206 19.46 24.15 11.24
C ALA A 206 20.79 24.68 10.67
N GLY A 207 21.18 25.89 11.07
CA GLY A 207 22.39 26.57 10.56
C GLY A 207 22.24 27.27 9.21
N THR A 208 21.05 27.21 8.57
CA THR A 208 20.77 27.97 7.34
C THR A 208 20.03 29.28 7.64
N ARG A 209 20.15 30.28 6.76
CA ARG A 209 19.41 31.55 6.85
C ARG A 209 17.89 31.39 6.88
N GLY A 210 17.37 30.24 6.43
CA GLY A 210 15.94 29.93 6.41
C GLY A 210 15.40 29.22 7.64
N TYR A 211 16.25 28.93 8.64
CA TYR A 211 15.86 28.26 9.88
C TYR A 211 14.95 29.14 10.74
N MET A 212 13.83 28.58 11.21
CA MET A 212 12.93 29.25 12.14
C MET A 212 12.39 28.24 13.16
N ALA A 213 12.33 28.64 14.43
CA ALA A 213 11.61 27.91 15.47
C ALA A 213 10.32 28.67 15.82
N VAL A 214 9.17 28.03 15.64
CA VAL A 214 7.87 28.66 15.87
C VAL A 214 7.09 27.86 16.91
N PRO A 215 6.53 28.48 17.96
CA PRO A 215 5.69 27.80 18.94
C PRO A 215 4.54 27.04 18.27
N VAL A 216 4.29 25.82 18.73
CA VAL A 216 3.27 24.93 18.16
C VAL A 216 1.88 25.56 18.14
N GLU A 217 1.52 26.35 19.16
CA GLU A 217 0.21 27.01 19.26
C GLU A 217 -0.02 28.13 18.23
N LEU A 218 1.05 28.63 17.60
CA LEU A 218 1.00 29.68 16.57
C LEU A 218 0.98 29.13 15.14
N CYS A 219 1.00 27.81 14.99
CA CYS A 219 1.06 27.12 13.70
C CYS A 219 -0.28 26.46 13.36
N VAL A 220 -0.75 26.70 12.12
CA VAL A 220 -1.94 26.04 11.56
C VAL A 220 -1.49 25.17 10.39
N VAL A 221 -1.83 23.88 10.42
CA VAL A 221 -1.53 22.96 9.32
C VAL A 221 -2.36 23.33 8.11
N VAL A 222 -1.69 23.43 6.96
CA VAL A 222 -2.32 23.81 5.69
C VAL A 222 -2.27 22.69 4.66
N PRO A 223 -3.30 22.57 3.82
CA PRO A 223 -3.28 21.63 2.71
C PRO A 223 -2.13 21.94 1.73
N GLU A 224 -1.25 20.97 1.49
CA GLU A 224 -0.31 21.05 0.38
C GLU A 224 -1.04 20.95 -0.97
N THR A 225 -0.50 21.62 -1.97
CA THR A 225 -0.78 21.34 -3.39
C THR A 225 0.08 20.15 -3.85
N GLY A 226 -0.18 18.96 -3.32
CA GLY A 226 0.60 17.76 -3.68
C GLY A 226 0.00 16.45 -3.17
N ARG A 227 0.25 15.36 -3.90
CA ARG A 227 -0.11 14.01 -3.44
C ARG A 227 0.86 13.60 -2.34
N ARG A 228 0.35 13.41 -1.11
CA ARG A 228 1.14 12.92 0.00
C ARG A 228 1.03 11.41 0.15
N LYS A 229 2.14 10.77 0.52
CA LYS A 229 2.15 9.37 0.97
C LYS A 229 1.55 9.28 2.37
N LEU A 230 0.45 8.53 2.50
CA LEU A 230 -0.15 8.21 3.79
C LEU A 230 0.76 7.27 4.59
N GLY A 231 0.80 7.45 5.91
CA GLY A 231 1.41 6.46 6.80
C GLY A 231 0.68 5.11 6.72
N ALA A 232 1.26 4.03 7.26
CA ALA A 232 0.63 2.70 7.23
C ALA A 232 -0.76 2.69 7.92
N ALA A 233 -0.87 3.40 9.06
CA ALA A 233 -2.14 3.53 9.80
C ALA A 233 -3.19 4.33 9.03
N GLU A 234 -2.80 5.47 8.45
CA GLU A 234 -3.69 6.31 7.62
C GLU A 234 -4.10 5.58 6.33
N THR A 235 -3.19 4.79 5.73
CA THR A 235 -3.49 3.94 4.57
C THR A 235 -4.52 2.88 4.94
N ALA A 236 -4.35 2.21 6.08
CA ALA A 236 -5.34 1.24 6.56
C ALA A 236 -6.69 1.89 6.87
N ALA A 237 -6.70 3.11 7.44
CA ALA A 237 -7.92 3.88 7.63
C ALA A 237 -8.58 4.25 6.30
N MET A 238 -7.81 4.67 5.29
CA MET A 238 -8.32 4.98 3.95
C MET A 238 -8.92 3.74 3.29
N VAL A 239 -8.24 2.59 3.36
CA VAL A 239 -8.76 1.33 2.81
C VAL A 239 -10.08 0.95 3.48
N ARG A 240 -10.18 1.08 4.81
CA ARG A 240 -11.43 0.83 5.53
C ARG A 240 -12.54 1.81 5.15
N ALA A 241 -12.22 3.09 5.01
CA ALA A 241 -13.19 4.11 4.63
C ALA A 241 -13.68 3.94 3.18
N ALA A 242 -12.82 3.45 2.28
CA ALA A 242 -13.14 3.23 0.88
C ALA A 242 -13.73 1.83 0.58
N ALA A 243 -13.63 0.89 1.53
CA ALA A 243 -14.18 -0.45 1.40
C ALA A 243 -15.70 -0.38 1.48
N MET A 244 -16.36 -0.69 0.37
CA MET A 244 -17.81 -0.60 0.24
C MET A 244 -18.33 -1.79 -0.58
N PRO A 245 -19.39 -2.48 -0.11
CA PRO A 245 -20.04 -3.53 -0.87
C PRO A 245 -20.56 -3.04 -2.24
N PRO A 246 -20.64 -3.93 -3.27
CA PRO A 246 -21.04 -3.53 -4.61
C PRO A 246 -22.39 -2.80 -4.70
N ARG A 247 -23.40 -3.23 -3.92
CA ARG A 247 -24.73 -2.61 -3.92
C ARG A 247 -24.71 -1.20 -3.35
N GLU A 248 -24.07 -1.00 -2.20
CA GLU A 248 -23.91 0.33 -1.61
C GLU A 248 -23.11 1.27 -2.52
N ARG A 249 -22.07 0.73 -3.19
CA ARG A 249 -21.29 1.49 -4.17
C ARG A 249 -22.13 1.91 -5.37
N HIS A 250 -22.97 1.02 -5.89
CA HIS A 250 -23.91 1.32 -6.96
C HIS A 250 -24.85 2.48 -6.57
N ASP A 251 -25.45 2.41 -5.38
CA ASP A 251 -26.39 3.42 -4.88
C ASP A 251 -25.70 4.77 -4.65
N LEU A 252 -24.47 4.76 -4.12
CA LEU A 252 -23.64 5.96 -3.96
C LEU A 252 -23.33 6.62 -5.30
N VAL A 253 -22.99 5.86 -6.34
CA VAL A 253 -22.72 6.43 -7.67
C VAL A 253 -23.96 7.11 -8.25
N LEU A 254 -25.14 6.49 -8.12
CA LEU A 254 -26.40 7.11 -8.55
C LEU A 254 -26.73 8.37 -7.75
N HIS A 255 -26.50 8.36 -6.44
CA HIS A 255 -26.66 9.55 -5.59
C HIS A 255 -25.73 10.68 -6.03
N LEU A 256 -24.44 10.39 -6.26
CA LEU A 256 -23.46 11.38 -6.74
C LEU A 256 -23.84 11.94 -8.11
N LEU A 257 -24.33 11.09 -9.02
CA LEU A 257 -24.84 11.54 -10.32
C LEU A 257 -25.99 12.56 -10.14
N LYS A 258 -26.99 12.21 -9.34
CA LYS A 258 -28.21 13.01 -9.15
C LYS A 258 -27.95 14.34 -8.44
N HIS A 259 -27.16 14.34 -7.38
CA HIS A 259 -27.06 15.48 -6.46
C HIS A 259 -25.77 16.28 -6.56
N LYS A 260 -24.69 15.72 -7.13
CA LYS A 260 -23.39 16.37 -7.21
C LYS A 260 -22.93 16.60 -8.64
N MET A 261 -22.92 15.58 -9.49
CA MET A 261 -22.34 15.67 -10.84
C MET A 261 -23.21 16.46 -11.82
N ARG A 262 -24.54 16.29 -11.78
CA ARG A 262 -25.46 17.11 -12.61
C ARG A 262 -25.39 18.59 -12.25
N THR A 263 -25.20 18.92 -10.99
CA THR A 263 -25.03 20.27 -10.48
C THR A 263 -23.65 20.82 -10.84
N ALA A 264 -22.60 20.01 -10.71
CA ALA A 264 -21.23 20.33 -11.11
C ALA A 264 -21.10 20.55 -12.64
N LEU A 265 -21.95 19.91 -13.44
CA LEU A 265 -22.17 20.26 -14.84
C LEU A 265 -22.88 21.63 -14.88
N GLY A 266 -22.07 22.68 -14.75
CA GLY A 266 -22.57 24.03 -14.55
C GLY A 266 -23.24 24.63 -15.78
N PRO A 267 -23.61 25.92 -15.70
CA PRO A 267 -24.36 26.61 -16.75
C PRO A 267 -23.65 26.57 -18.12
N THR A 268 -22.32 26.60 -18.12
CA THR A 268 -21.51 26.66 -19.35
C THR A 268 -21.68 25.38 -20.18
N ALA A 269 -21.55 24.22 -19.53
CA ALA A 269 -21.73 22.92 -20.19
C ALA A 269 -23.18 22.72 -20.67
N ARG A 270 -24.16 23.16 -19.86
CA ARG A 270 -25.59 23.08 -20.21
C ARG A 270 -25.96 23.97 -21.40
N ALA A 271 -25.40 25.17 -21.48
CA ALA A 271 -25.59 26.09 -22.60
C ALA A 271 -25.09 25.49 -23.93
N LEU A 272 -24.07 24.63 -23.87
CA LEU A 272 -23.54 23.90 -25.02
C LEU A 272 -24.30 22.60 -25.34
N GLY A 273 -25.40 22.33 -24.63
CA GLY A 273 -26.27 21.18 -24.86
C GLY A 273 -25.82 19.88 -24.16
N LEU A 274 -24.79 19.92 -23.31
CA LEU A 274 -24.36 18.74 -22.56
C LEU A 274 -25.34 18.44 -21.42
N ARG A 275 -25.79 17.19 -21.36
CA ARG A 275 -26.70 16.69 -20.33
C ARG A 275 -26.22 15.33 -19.85
N LEU A 276 -26.04 15.18 -18.54
CA LEU A 276 -25.78 13.88 -17.91
C LEU A 276 -27.11 13.21 -17.55
N GLN A 277 -27.43 12.13 -18.25
CA GLN A 277 -28.66 11.37 -18.06
C GLN A 277 -28.37 10.01 -17.42
N GLU A 278 -29.36 9.49 -16.71
CA GLU A 278 -29.37 8.07 -16.34
C GLU A 278 -29.60 7.22 -17.59
N GLY A 279 -29.21 5.95 -17.53
CA GLY A 279 -29.54 4.98 -18.54
C GLY A 279 -31.05 4.72 -18.61
N PRO A 280 -31.50 3.96 -19.63
CA PRO A 280 -32.89 3.54 -19.77
C PRO A 280 -33.40 2.92 -18.46
N GLY A 281 -34.59 3.35 -18.00
CA GLY A 281 -35.19 2.86 -16.75
C GLY A 281 -34.71 3.56 -15.46
N GLY A 282 -33.97 4.68 -15.55
CA GLY A 282 -33.55 5.48 -14.38
C GLY A 282 -32.37 4.89 -13.60
N GLY A 283 -31.58 4.03 -14.26
CA GLY A 283 -30.43 3.32 -13.67
C GLY A 283 -29.12 3.55 -14.43
N MET A 284 -28.14 2.68 -14.20
CA MET A 284 -26.91 2.63 -15.00
C MET A 284 -27.19 2.02 -16.38
N ALA A 285 -26.31 2.24 -17.35
CA ALA A 285 -26.41 1.59 -18.66
C ALA A 285 -26.34 0.05 -18.50
N GLN A 286 -27.28 -0.65 -19.12
CA GLN A 286 -27.31 -2.12 -19.11
C GLN A 286 -26.48 -2.69 -20.25
N VAL A 287 -25.64 -3.67 -19.94
CA VAL A 287 -24.78 -4.37 -20.90
C VAL A 287 -24.97 -5.87 -20.70
N PRO A 288 -25.31 -6.64 -21.76
CA PRO A 288 -25.37 -8.09 -21.66
C PRO A 288 -23.96 -8.66 -21.41
N GLY A 289 -23.83 -9.50 -20.40
CA GLY A 289 -22.58 -10.17 -20.02
C GLY A 289 -22.67 -11.69 -20.16
N HIS A 290 -21.51 -12.33 -20.31
CA HIS A 290 -21.39 -13.79 -20.36
C HIS A 290 -20.52 -14.29 -19.21
N VAL A 291 -20.98 -15.29 -18.48
CA VAL A 291 -20.20 -16.01 -17.48
C VAL A 291 -19.60 -17.24 -18.16
N LEU A 292 -18.27 -17.29 -18.24
CA LEU A 292 -17.55 -18.41 -18.85
C LEU A 292 -17.46 -19.59 -17.88
N ASP A 293 -17.54 -20.82 -18.40
CA ASP A 293 -17.32 -22.02 -17.60
C ASP A 293 -15.87 -22.05 -17.06
N PRO A 294 -15.69 -22.40 -15.78
CA PRO A 294 -14.36 -22.48 -15.19
C PRO A 294 -13.55 -23.63 -15.81
N PRO A 295 -12.24 -23.46 -16.03
CA PRO A 295 -11.40 -24.55 -16.50
C PRO A 295 -11.17 -25.56 -15.38
N ARG A 296 -11.16 -26.86 -15.73
CA ARG A 296 -10.77 -27.92 -14.80
C ARG A 296 -9.26 -28.01 -14.66
N LEU A 297 -8.79 -28.32 -13.46
CA LEU A 297 -7.38 -28.43 -13.11
C LEU A 297 -7.00 -29.87 -12.83
N GLU A 298 -5.85 -30.29 -13.32
CA GLU A 298 -5.25 -31.60 -13.03
C GLU A 298 -4.09 -31.44 -12.04
N TYR A 299 -4.16 -32.24 -10.97
CA TYR A 299 -3.20 -32.33 -9.90
C TYR A 299 -2.57 -33.73 -9.86
N GLY A 300 -1.64 -33.95 -8.92
CA GLY A 300 -1.01 -35.25 -8.75
C GLY A 300 -2.01 -36.36 -8.43
N GLY A 301 -1.65 -37.61 -8.74
CA GLY A 301 -2.50 -38.77 -8.41
C GLY A 301 -3.85 -38.78 -9.09
N THR A 302 -3.93 -38.33 -10.35
CA THR A 302 -5.15 -38.29 -11.20
C THR A 302 -6.31 -37.46 -10.65
N GLN A 303 -6.06 -36.57 -9.68
CA GLN A 303 -7.10 -35.70 -9.16
C GLN A 303 -7.41 -34.58 -10.15
N CYS A 304 -8.68 -34.50 -10.56
CA CYS A 304 -9.22 -33.38 -11.30
C CYS A 304 -10.05 -32.52 -10.35
N VAL A 305 -9.67 -31.24 -10.23
CA VAL A 305 -10.35 -30.26 -9.37
C VAL A 305 -11.13 -29.30 -10.27
N ASP A 306 -12.42 -29.19 -10.01
CA ASP A 306 -13.27 -28.14 -10.55
C ASP A 306 -13.23 -26.94 -9.58
N PRO A 307 -12.70 -25.78 -10.01
CA PRO A 307 -12.62 -24.63 -9.14
C PRO A 307 -13.97 -23.91 -8.94
N GLY A 308 -15.00 -24.27 -9.70
CA GLY A 308 -16.31 -23.63 -9.67
C GLY A 308 -16.27 -22.16 -10.11
N CYS A 309 -17.40 -21.47 -9.94
CA CYS A 309 -17.58 -20.10 -10.44
C CYS A 309 -17.24 -19.02 -9.40
N THR A 310 -16.70 -19.38 -8.24
CA THR A 310 -16.36 -18.45 -7.15
C THR A 310 -14.99 -17.79 -7.33
N GLY A 311 -14.19 -18.26 -8.29
CA GLY A 311 -12.83 -17.80 -8.52
C GLY A 311 -11.82 -18.29 -7.47
N ALA A 312 -12.21 -19.24 -6.60
CA ALA A 312 -11.33 -19.79 -5.56
C ALA A 312 -11.61 -21.27 -5.32
N TRP A 313 -10.55 -22.05 -5.09
CA TRP A 313 -10.63 -23.46 -4.74
C TRP A 313 -9.64 -23.81 -3.62
N GLN A 314 -9.96 -24.86 -2.86
CA GLN A 314 -9.17 -25.29 -1.73
C GLN A 314 -8.24 -26.43 -2.13
N LEU A 315 -6.99 -26.36 -1.67
CA LEU A 315 -5.96 -27.34 -2.01
C LEU A 315 -5.59 -28.27 -0.88
N ILE A 316 -6.32 -28.26 0.24
CA ILE A 316 -6.00 -29.13 1.38
C ILE A 316 -6.07 -30.60 0.94
N GLY A 317 -5.00 -31.34 1.20
CA GLY A 317 -4.89 -32.76 0.82
C GLY A 317 -4.72 -33.04 -0.68
N VAL A 318 -4.69 -32.01 -1.54
CA VAL A 318 -4.46 -32.15 -2.98
C VAL A 318 -2.94 -32.21 -3.24
N PRO A 319 -2.42 -33.30 -3.84
CA PRO A 319 -0.99 -33.46 -4.10
C PRO A 319 -0.54 -32.67 -5.33
N LEU A 320 0.76 -32.39 -5.40
CA LEU A 320 1.37 -31.65 -6.51
C LEU A 320 1.42 -32.49 -7.79
N LEU A 321 1.22 -31.86 -8.95
CA LEU A 321 1.32 -32.52 -10.25
C LEU A 321 2.74 -33.11 -10.48
N ARG A 322 3.77 -32.27 -10.32
CA ARG A 322 5.17 -32.67 -10.40
C ARG A 322 5.90 -32.16 -9.17
N PRO A 323 5.97 -32.96 -8.08
CA PRO A 323 6.68 -32.56 -6.88
C PRO A 323 8.19 -32.53 -7.12
N ALA A 324 8.85 -31.47 -6.67
CA ALA A 324 10.30 -31.37 -6.62
C ALA A 324 10.87 -32.11 -5.39
N THR A 325 12.18 -32.35 -5.36
CA THR A 325 12.86 -32.91 -4.20
C THR A 325 13.69 -31.85 -3.50
N LEU A 326 13.51 -31.70 -2.19
CA LEU A 326 14.34 -30.84 -1.34
C LEU A 326 15.52 -31.64 -0.78
N ARG A 327 16.73 -31.29 -1.21
CA ARG A 327 17.98 -31.97 -0.89
C ARG A 327 18.81 -31.21 0.13
N SER A 328 18.78 -29.88 0.10
CA SER A 328 19.53 -29.03 1.03
C SER A 328 18.85 -27.68 1.23
N ALA A 329 18.85 -27.22 2.48
CA ALA A 329 18.30 -25.93 2.87
C ALA A 329 19.04 -25.33 4.07
N ALA A 330 18.80 -24.06 4.34
CA ALA A 330 19.15 -23.42 5.62
C ALA A 330 17.97 -22.60 6.14
N LEU A 331 18.01 -22.30 7.43
CA LEU A 331 17.08 -21.38 8.08
C LEU A 331 17.85 -20.21 8.69
N VAL A 332 17.65 -19.01 8.16
CA VAL A 332 18.20 -17.77 8.72
C VAL A 332 17.14 -17.12 9.60
N CYS A 333 17.45 -16.93 10.88
CA CYS A 333 16.53 -16.44 11.89
C CYS A 333 16.92 -15.04 12.36
N TYR A 334 16.07 -14.04 12.08
CA TYR A 334 16.24 -12.66 12.54
C TYR A 334 15.70 -12.40 13.95
N TYR A 335 15.18 -13.43 14.62
CA TYR A 335 14.83 -13.34 16.04
C TYR A 335 16.06 -13.61 16.90
N GLN A 336 16.09 -12.99 18.08
CA GLN A 336 17.04 -13.38 19.11
C GLN A 336 16.69 -14.79 19.59
N GLN A 337 17.71 -15.60 19.88
CA GLN A 337 17.52 -17.00 20.29
C GLN A 337 16.59 -17.11 21.51
N ARG A 338 16.75 -16.23 22.51
CA ARG A 338 15.86 -16.15 23.68
C ARG A 338 14.37 -15.98 23.34
N ASP A 339 14.04 -15.28 22.25
CA ASP A 339 12.65 -15.01 21.87
C ASP A 339 12.02 -16.25 21.19
N ILE A 340 12.85 -16.99 20.46
CA ILE A 340 12.49 -18.31 19.91
C ILE A 340 12.30 -19.32 21.04
N ASP A 341 13.26 -19.41 21.96
CA ASP A 341 13.22 -20.35 23.08
C ASP A 341 12.03 -20.07 24.03
N ALA A 342 11.67 -18.79 24.19
CA ALA A 342 10.48 -18.39 24.96
C ALA A 342 9.15 -18.70 24.26
N THR A 343 9.15 -19.07 22.98
CA THR A 343 7.94 -19.37 22.22
C THR A 343 7.46 -20.80 22.54
N ARG A 344 6.38 -20.89 23.33
CA ARG A 344 5.77 -22.18 23.70
C ARG A 344 5.15 -22.89 22.51
N VAL A 345 5.43 -24.18 22.35
CA VAL A 345 4.77 -25.09 21.40
C VAL A 345 4.06 -26.20 22.17
N GLU A 346 2.95 -26.71 21.62
CA GLU A 346 2.27 -27.89 22.15
C GLU A 346 3.21 -29.11 22.07
N GLY A 347 3.25 -29.92 23.13
CA GLY A 347 4.14 -31.10 23.20
C GLY A 347 5.58 -30.84 23.68
N GLY A 348 5.94 -29.59 24.02
CA GLY A 348 7.20 -29.27 24.72
C GLY A 348 8.47 -29.29 23.86
N ALA A 349 8.36 -29.48 22.55
CA ALA A 349 9.49 -29.41 21.61
C ALA A 349 10.01 -27.97 21.41
N ASP A 350 11.27 -27.85 20.97
CA ASP A 350 11.88 -26.61 20.50
C ASP A 350 11.09 -26.04 19.31
N PHE A 351 10.81 -24.73 19.33
CA PHE A 351 9.94 -24.09 18.34
C PHE A 351 10.41 -24.27 16.90
N LEU A 352 11.71 -24.13 16.64
CA LEU A 352 12.25 -24.29 15.28
C LEU A 352 12.15 -25.73 14.80
N THR A 353 12.33 -26.69 15.69
CA THR A 353 12.15 -28.12 15.38
C THR A 353 10.69 -28.38 15.00
N ALA A 354 9.73 -27.91 15.78
CA ALA A 354 8.31 -28.03 15.46
C ALA A 354 7.95 -27.32 14.13
N LEU A 355 8.49 -26.13 13.87
CA LEU A 355 8.28 -25.42 12.61
C LEU A 355 8.82 -26.20 11.41
N ILE A 356 9.99 -26.83 11.56
CA ILE A 356 10.58 -27.69 10.53
C ILE A 356 9.75 -28.96 10.34
N GLU A 357 9.26 -29.58 11.41
CA GLU A 357 8.36 -30.74 11.34
C GLU A 357 7.06 -30.44 10.61
N GLU A 358 6.46 -29.28 10.85
CA GLU A 358 5.28 -28.77 10.14
C GLU A 358 5.58 -28.54 8.65
N LEU A 359 6.74 -27.97 8.32
CA LEU A 359 7.19 -27.81 6.93
C LEU A 359 7.31 -29.17 6.23
N VAL A 360 7.99 -30.14 6.84
CA VAL A 360 8.19 -31.47 6.24
C VAL A 360 6.87 -32.23 6.18
N GLY A 361 5.99 -32.10 7.17
CA GLY A 361 4.64 -32.67 7.14
C GLY A 361 3.80 -32.09 5.99
N ALA A 362 3.83 -30.78 5.79
CA ALA A 362 3.16 -30.14 4.65
C ALA A 362 3.77 -30.58 3.30
N MET A 363 5.08 -30.80 3.23
CA MET A 363 5.74 -31.36 2.05
C MET A 363 5.24 -32.77 1.73
N GLU A 364 5.16 -33.65 2.73
CA GLU A 364 4.68 -35.02 2.59
C GLU A 364 3.21 -35.08 2.15
N GLN A 365 2.33 -34.25 2.73
CA GLN A 365 0.94 -34.12 2.31
C GLN A 365 0.81 -33.74 0.83
N LYS A 366 1.79 -32.97 0.32
CA LYS A 366 1.89 -32.55 -1.08
C LYS A 366 2.68 -33.51 -1.96
N ARG A 367 3.13 -34.64 -1.41
CA ARG A 367 4.00 -35.66 -2.05
C ARG A 367 5.35 -35.12 -2.51
N MET A 368 5.84 -34.08 -1.84
CA MET A 368 7.16 -33.51 -2.06
C MET A 368 8.19 -34.22 -1.18
N ALA A 369 9.19 -34.84 -1.78
CA ALA A 369 10.17 -35.65 -1.06
C ALA A 369 11.36 -34.83 -0.55
N THR A 370 11.95 -35.27 0.55
CA THR A 370 13.30 -34.89 1.00
C THR A 370 14.33 -35.89 0.47
N ALA A 371 15.59 -35.47 0.28
CA ALA A 371 16.65 -36.38 -0.18
C ALA A 371 17.06 -37.41 0.86
N GLN A 372 17.02 -37.03 2.13
CA GLN A 372 17.28 -37.90 3.28
C GLN A 372 15.95 -38.33 3.91
N PRO A 373 15.93 -39.43 4.69
CA PRO A 373 14.78 -39.78 5.52
C PRO A 373 14.32 -38.62 6.41
N ARG A 374 13.02 -38.60 6.75
CA ARG A 374 12.38 -37.51 7.48
C ARG A 374 13.19 -37.03 8.70
N ALA A 375 13.58 -37.95 9.59
CA ALA A 375 14.31 -37.63 10.81
C ALA A 375 15.67 -36.97 10.53
N ASP A 376 16.45 -37.57 9.62
CA ASP A 376 17.76 -37.04 9.23
C ASP A 376 17.65 -35.67 8.58
N PHE A 377 16.64 -35.46 7.73
CA PHE A 377 16.42 -34.17 7.09
C PHE A 377 16.11 -33.08 8.12
N ILE A 378 15.21 -33.36 9.06
CA ILE A 378 14.85 -32.44 10.14
C ILE A 378 16.10 -32.11 10.97
N GLN A 379 16.88 -33.11 11.37
CA GLN A 379 18.10 -32.92 12.14
C GLN A 379 19.12 -32.04 11.39
N ARG A 380 19.35 -32.30 10.10
CA ARG A 380 20.29 -31.53 9.26
C ARG A 380 19.83 -30.10 9.05
N LEU A 381 18.54 -29.89 8.81
CA LEU A 381 17.98 -28.54 8.68
C LEU A 381 18.04 -27.78 10.01
N ARG A 382 17.78 -28.45 11.14
CA ARG A 382 17.89 -27.85 12.48
C ARG A 382 19.34 -27.49 12.83
N ALA A 383 20.32 -28.27 12.37
CA ALA A 383 21.74 -27.96 12.46
C ALA A 383 22.19 -26.85 11.48
N SER A 384 21.38 -26.56 10.45
CA SER A 384 21.61 -25.51 9.44
C SER A 384 20.88 -24.19 9.76
N VAL A 385 20.61 -23.94 11.04
CA VAL A 385 20.00 -22.69 11.52
C VAL A 385 21.09 -21.65 11.80
N ALA A 386 20.94 -20.45 11.26
CA ALA A 386 21.80 -19.30 11.53
C ALA A 386 21.00 -18.18 12.22
N TYR A 387 21.35 -17.86 13.47
CA TYR A 387 20.79 -16.71 14.17
C TYR A 387 21.52 -15.43 13.77
N VAL A 388 20.76 -14.42 13.38
CA VAL A 388 21.30 -13.14 12.90
C VAL A 388 21.51 -12.20 14.09
N GLY A 389 22.76 -11.79 14.31
CA GLY A 389 23.11 -10.80 15.32
C GLY A 389 22.59 -9.40 14.99
N ASN A 390 22.52 -8.53 16.01
CA ASN A 390 22.13 -7.14 15.82
C ASN A 390 23.09 -6.42 14.85
N GLY A 391 22.55 -5.69 13.88
CA GLY A 391 23.34 -4.91 12.92
C GLY A 391 23.94 -5.71 11.76
N VAL A 392 23.73 -7.03 11.69
CA VAL A 392 24.18 -7.85 10.56
C VAL A 392 23.36 -7.51 9.31
N ARG A 393 24.05 -7.19 8.21
CA ARG A 393 23.43 -6.92 6.91
C ARG A 393 22.86 -8.21 6.31
N ALA A 394 21.86 -8.09 5.45
CA ALA A 394 21.19 -9.23 4.82
C ALA A 394 22.14 -10.16 4.04
N GLU A 395 23.15 -9.59 3.36
CA GLU A 395 24.19 -10.36 2.69
C GLU A 395 24.95 -11.28 3.65
N GLY A 396 25.43 -10.73 4.77
CA GLY A 396 26.11 -11.51 5.80
C GLY A 396 25.20 -12.57 6.43
N ALA A 397 23.93 -12.24 6.69
CA ALA A 397 22.95 -13.18 7.24
C ALA A 397 22.70 -14.37 6.29
N LEU A 398 22.57 -14.12 4.98
CA LEU A 398 22.41 -15.17 3.98
C LEU A 398 23.69 -15.99 3.81
N GLN A 399 24.86 -15.36 3.86
CA GLN A 399 26.16 -16.07 3.83
C GLN A 399 26.30 -17.01 5.02
N MET A 400 25.93 -16.58 6.23
CA MET A 400 25.86 -17.45 7.41
C MET A 400 24.93 -18.64 7.19
N GLY A 401 23.79 -18.44 6.52
CA GLY A 401 22.88 -19.50 6.12
C GLY A 401 23.50 -20.50 5.12
N ILE A 402 24.23 -20.00 4.12
CA ILE A 402 24.97 -20.86 3.17
C ILE A 402 25.99 -21.72 3.92
N ASP A 403 26.77 -21.12 4.81
CA ASP A 403 27.80 -21.84 5.56
C ASP A 403 27.20 -22.82 6.57
N ALA A 404 26.06 -22.49 7.17
CA ALA A 404 25.30 -23.41 8.01
C ALA A 404 24.78 -24.62 7.20
N ALA A 405 24.22 -24.41 6.01
CA ALA A 405 23.80 -25.50 5.12
C ALA A 405 24.97 -26.38 4.68
N ARG A 406 26.15 -25.78 4.38
CA ARG A 406 27.35 -26.54 4.02
C ARG A 406 27.74 -27.52 5.12
N ARG A 407 27.72 -27.07 6.38
CA ARG A 407 28.00 -27.93 7.53
C ARG A 407 26.89 -28.97 7.76
N GLY A 408 25.62 -28.56 7.84
CA GLY A 408 24.53 -29.47 8.20
C GLY A 408 24.19 -30.51 7.13
N PHE A 409 24.30 -30.15 5.85
CA PHE A 409 24.03 -31.04 4.72
C PHE A 409 25.28 -31.62 4.06
N GLY A 410 26.49 -31.27 4.53
CA GLY A 410 27.75 -31.77 3.97
C GLY A 410 27.97 -31.33 2.52
N LEU A 411 27.63 -30.08 2.20
CA LEU A 411 27.78 -29.55 0.84
C LEU A 411 29.25 -29.21 0.54
N ALA A 412 29.64 -29.31 -0.73
CA ALA A 412 30.97 -28.89 -1.17
C ALA A 412 31.24 -27.40 -0.84
N PRO A 413 32.51 -26.99 -0.63
CA PRO A 413 32.85 -25.62 -0.23
C PRO A 413 32.36 -24.52 -1.19
N SER A 414 32.12 -24.82 -2.46
CA SER A 414 31.58 -23.88 -3.46
C SER A 414 30.07 -24.02 -3.66
N ALA A 415 29.46 -25.11 -3.19
CA ALA A 415 28.04 -25.38 -3.36
C ALA A 415 27.18 -24.49 -2.47
N LYS A 416 25.96 -24.19 -2.94
CA LYS A 416 24.92 -23.43 -2.23
C LYS A 416 23.75 -24.36 -1.92
N PRO A 417 22.99 -24.13 -0.83
CA PRO A 417 21.73 -24.82 -0.61
C PRO A 417 20.74 -24.51 -1.74
N GLN A 418 19.78 -25.41 -1.98
CA GLN A 418 18.72 -25.14 -2.96
C GLN A 418 17.83 -23.97 -2.56
N ILE A 419 17.62 -23.77 -1.25
CA ILE A 419 16.83 -22.67 -0.73
C ILE A 419 17.27 -22.27 0.68
N ILE A 420 17.11 -20.99 1.01
CA ILE A 420 17.23 -20.47 2.37
C ILE A 420 15.86 -19.97 2.83
N PHE A 421 15.33 -20.56 3.89
CA PHE A 421 14.18 -20.02 4.60
C PHE A 421 14.65 -18.87 5.48
N VAL A 422 13.93 -17.74 5.46
CA VAL A 422 14.33 -16.54 6.21
C VAL A 422 13.20 -16.12 7.13
N LEU A 423 13.36 -16.35 8.43
CA LEU A 423 12.36 -16.03 9.45
C LEU A 423 12.55 -14.60 9.95
N VAL A 424 11.58 -13.72 9.66
CA VAL A 424 11.65 -12.28 9.98
C VAL A 424 10.59 -11.85 11.01
N PRO A 425 10.87 -10.88 11.88
CA PRO A 425 9.97 -10.56 13.00
C PRO A 425 8.66 -9.86 12.64
N HIS A 426 8.64 -9.08 11.56
CA HIS A 426 7.47 -8.32 11.16
C HIS A 426 7.45 -8.11 9.65
N LYS A 427 6.28 -7.79 9.11
CA LYS A 427 6.07 -7.43 7.69
C LYS A 427 6.57 -6.01 7.41
N SER A 428 7.82 -5.68 7.74
CA SER A 428 8.44 -4.44 7.27
C SER A 428 9.03 -4.62 5.88
N ARG A 429 9.08 -3.51 5.14
CA ARG A 429 9.66 -3.45 3.80
C ARG A 429 11.17 -3.72 3.82
N ASP A 430 11.85 -3.22 4.85
CA ASP A 430 13.32 -3.16 4.88
C ASP A 430 14.03 -4.53 5.01
N PRO A 431 13.65 -5.46 5.92
CA PRO A 431 14.29 -6.77 5.99
C PRO A 431 13.97 -7.63 4.76
N TYR A 432 12.75 -7.53 4.22
CA TYR A 432 12.35 -8.29 3.05
C TYR A 432 13.11 -7.84 1.78
N GLU A 433 13.13 -6.54 1.50
CA GLU A 433 13.79 -6.00 0.30
C GLU A 433 15.31 -6.19 0.36
N SER A 434 15.93 -6.01 1.53
CA SER A 434 17.38 -6.24 1.69
C SER A 434 17.75 -7.71 1.50
N VAL A 435 16.95 -8.64 2.03
CA VAL A 435 17.13 -10.09 1.81
C VAL A 435 16.97 -10.43 0.33
N LYS A 436 15.94 -9.93 -0.34
CA LYS A 436 15.72 -10.20 -1.78
C LYS A 436 16.82 -9.62 -2.65
N ARG A 437 17.22 -8.37 -2.40
CA ARG A 437 18.34 -7.75 -3.10
C ARG A 437 19.62 -8.59 -2.93
N ALA A 438 19.99 -8.95 -1.71
CA ALA A 438 21.19 -9.73 -1.48
C ALA A 438 21.13 -11.14 -2.09
N ALA A 439 20.00 -11.82 -1.93
CA ALA A 439 19.77 -13.16 -2.48
C ALA A 439 19.84 -13.20 -4.02
N ASP A 440 19.13 -12.29 -4.68
CA ASP A 440 18.91 -12.35 -6.12
C ASP A 440 20.03 -11.65 -6.91
N THR A 441 20.70 -10.63 -6.34
CA THR A 441 21.71 -9.82 -7.07
C THR A 441 23.16 -10.05 -6.63
N GLN A 442 23.40 -10.46 -5.37
CA GLN A 442 24.76 -10.60 -4.83
C GLN A 442 25.17 -12.07 -4.68
N LEU A 443 24.29 -12.87 -4.07
CA LEU A 443 24.62 -14.24 -3.69
C LEU A 443 24.04 -15.30 -4.64
N GLY A 444 23.07 -14.98 -5.49
CA GLY A 444 22.44 -15.92 -6.40
C GLY A 444 21.92 -17.17 -5.67
N VAL A 445 21.19 -16.99 -4.58
CA VAL A 445 20.61 -18.07 -3.77
C VAL A 445 19.12 -17.88 -3.62
N MET A 446 18.35 -18.95 -3.77
CA MET A 446 16.91 -18.87 -3.67
C MET A 446 16.47 -18.69 -2.22
N THR A 447 15.50 -17.81 -1.98
CA THR A 447 15.01 -17.52 -0.63
C THR A 447 13.50 -17.65 -0.51
N GLN A 448 13.03 -18.14 0.63
CA GLN A 448 11.63 -18.09 1.05
C GLN A 448 11.52 -17.38 2.41
N VAL A 449 11.00 -16.16 2.39
CA VAL A 449 10.81 -15.37 3.61
C VAL A 449 9.54 -15.84 4.34
N LEU A 450 9.64 -16.03 5.63
CA LEU A 450 8.59 -16.44 6.56
C LEU A 450 8.40 -15.35 7.62
N VAL A 451 7.17 -14.87 7.78
CA VAL A 451 6.85 -13.86 8.80
C VAL A 451 6.61 -14.57 10.12
N GLY A 452 7.44 -14.31 11.13
CA GLY A 452 7.43 -15.04 12.39
C GLY A 452 6.08 -15.04 13.09
N SER A 453 5.39 -13.90 13.19
CA SER A 453 4.06 -13.84 13.79
C SER A 453 3.02 -14.71 13.06
N SER A 454 3.18 -14.93 11.75
CA SER A 454 2.32 -15.84 10.96
C SER A 454 2.73 -17.32 11.10
N MET A 455 3.98 -17.58 11.50
CA MET A 455 4.54 -18.92 11.73
C MET A 455 4.42 -19.37 13.20
N GLY A 456 3.81 -18.57 14.08
CA GLY A 456 3.65 -18.92 15.49
C GLY A 456 4.70 -18.32 16.45
N VAL A 457 5.62 -17.48 15.96
CA VAL A 457 6.68 -16.87 16.79
C VAL A 457 6.15 -15.74 17.66
N GLY A 458 6.39 -15.84 18.97
CA GLY A 458 6.07 -14.80 19.95
C GLY A 458 4.66 -14.88 20.56
N ARG A 459 4.39 -13.99 21.51
CA ARG A 459 3.16 -14.03 22.34
C ARG A 459 1.87 -13.71 21.58
N ASN A 460 1.94 -12.82 20.59
CA ASN A 460 0.77 -12.39 19.78
C ASN A 460 0.71 -13.12 18.43
N ALA A 461 1.31 -14.30 18.33
CA ALA A 461 1.36 -15.02 17.08
C ALA A 461 0.00 -15.61 16.68
N ASP A 462 -0.28 -15.60 15.38
CA ASP A 462 -1.45 -16.27 14.84
C ASP A 462 -1.12 -17.76 14.60
N ARG A 463 -1.40 -18.57 15.63
CA ARG A 463 -1.17 -20.01 15.63
C ARG A 463 -2.26 -20.79 14.88
N ASN A 464 -3.38 -20.13 14.55
CA ASN A 464 -4.46 -20.78 13.85
C ASN A 464 -4.06 -21.04 12.40
N GLY A 465 -4.36 -22.25 11.93
CA GLY A 465 -4.14 -22.65 10.54
C GLY A 465 -2.67 -22.65 10.09
N LEU A 466 -1.72 -22.88 11.00
CA LEU A 466 -0.29 -23.00 10.66
C LEU A 466 -0.06 -24.02 9.53
N GLY A 467 -0.65 -25.20 9.62
CA GLY A 467 -0.58 -26.22 8.56
C GLY A 467 -1.06 -25.68 7.20
N LYS A 468 -2.19 -24.96 7.14
CA LYS A 468 -2.68 -24.34 5.89
C LYS A 468 -1.71 -23.28 5.35
N LYS A 469 -1.10 -22.47 6.22
CA LYS A 469 -0.08 -21.48 5.83
C LYS A 469 1.16 -22.19 5.28
N MET A 470 1.55 -23.30 5.89
CA MET A 470 2.70 -24.10 5.49
C MET A 470 2.47 -24.81 4.16
N GLU A 471 1.28 -25.34 3.89
CA GLU A 471 0.90 -25.84 2.56
C GLU A 471 1.09 -24.75 1.49
N GLY A 472 0.67 -23.51 1.77
CA GLY A 472 0.89 -22.37 0.88
C GLY A 472 2.37 -22.02 0.66
N VAL A 473 3.24 -22.28 1.65
CA VAL A 473 4.70 -22.18 1.51
C VAL A 473 5.24 -23.30 0.61
N VAL A 474 4.76 -24.52 0.78
CA VAL A 474 5.16 -25.69 -0.03
C VAL A 474 4.79 -25.50 -1.50
N LEU A 475 3.63 -24.91 -1.82
CA LEU A 475 3.26 -24.56 -3.20
C LEU A 475 4.30 -23.64 -3.86
N LYS A 476 4.84 -22.66 -3.11
CA LYS A 476 5.88 -21.75 -3.60
C LYS A 476 7.23 -22.43 -3.69
N LEU A 477 7.55 -23.28 -2.71
CA LEU A 477 8.78 -24.07 -2.67
C LEU A 477 8.87 -25.00 -3.88
N ASN A 478 7.79 -25.69 -4.22
CA ASN A 478 7.77 -26.60 -5.37
C ASN A 478 8.11 -25.88 -6.68
N MET A 479 7.44 -24.76 -6.97
CA MET A 479 7.71 -23.95 -8.17
C MET A 479 9.16 -23.42 -8.20
N LYS A 480 9.66 -22.99 -7.05
CA LYS A 480 11.03 -22.52 -6.86
C LYS A 480 12.08 -23.57 -7.18
N LEU A 481 11.80 -24.83 -6.83
CA LEU A 481 12.67 -25.96 -7.12
C LEU A 481 12.40 -26.62 -8.48
N GLY A 482 11.61 -25.96 -9.33
CA GLY A 482 11.33 -26.39 -10.70
C GLY A 482 10.28 -27.48 -10.81
N GLY A 483 9.42 -27.68 -9.81
CA GLY A 483 8.24 -28.54 -9.87
C GLY A 483 6.98 -27.80 -10.35
N ASP A 484 5.93 -28.56 -10.67
CA ASP A 484 4.66 -28.05 -11.16
C ASP A 484 3.55 -28.35 -10.16
N ASN A 485 2.74 -27.35 -9.82
CA ASN A 485 1.65 -27.53 -8.86
C ASN A 485 0.42 -28.19 -9.52
N ALA A 486 0.04 -27.72 -10.72
CA ALA A 486 -1.15 -28.15 -11.45
C ALA A 486 -1.00 -27.86 -12.95
N ARG A 487 -1.87 -28.43 -13.78
CA ARG A 487 -2.05 -28.06 -15.19
C ARG A 487 -3.53 -27.94 -15.56
N LEU A 488 -3.85 -27.26 -16.66
CA LEU A 488 -5.21 -27.21 -17.20
C LEU A 488 -5.55 -28.55 -17.88
N VAL A 489 -6.74 -29.09 -17.59
CA VAL A 489 -7.26 -30.28 -18.27
C VAL A 489 -7.59 -29.93 -19.72
N GLY A 490 -7.18 -30.78 -20.66
CA GLY A 490 -7.45 -30.57 -22.10
C GLY A 490 -6.54 -29.53 -22.76
N GLY A 491 -5.56 -28.97 -22.04
CA GLY A 491 -4.72 -27.88 -22.53
C GLY A 491 -5.47 -26.56 -22.60
N VAL A 492 -4.86 -25.55 -23.20
CA VAL A 492 -5.55 -24.27 -23.41
C VAL A 492 -6.25 -24.32 -24.76
N PRO A 493 -7.58 -24.17 -24.85
CA PRO A 493 -8.30 -24.03 -26.13
C PRO A 493 -8.05 -22.64 -26.74
N LEU A 494 -6.81 -22.16 -26.70
CA LEU A 494 -6.42 -20.88 -27.25
C LEU A 494 -6.20 -21.03 -28.76
N PHE A 495 -6.98 -20.27 -29.51
CA PHE A 495 -6.78 -19.96 -30.93
C PHE A 495 -6.84 -21.13 -31.92
N MET A 496 -7.26 -22.35 -31.54
CA MET A 496 -7.38 -23.44 -32.52
C MET A 496 -8.32 -23.09 -33.69
N SER A 497 -9.39 -22.34 -33.42
CA SER A 497 -10.31 -21.83 -34.44
C SER A 497 -9.78 -20.64 -35.25
N LYS A 498 -8.64 -20.05 -34.85
CA LYS A 498 -8.00 -18.90 -35.51
C LYS A 498 -6.64 -19.23 -36.15
N LEU A 499 -6.22 -20.49 -36.12
CA LEU A 499 -5.02 -20.92 -36.85
C LEU A 499 -5.31 -20.95 -38.36
N PRO A 500 -4.41 -20.44 -39.21
CA PRO A 500 -4.64 -20.39 -40.65
C PRO A 500 -4.80 -21.80 -41.27
N PRO A 501 -5.56 -21.94 -42.37
CA PRO A 501 -6.02 -23.25 -42.89
C PRO A 501 -4.92 -24.28 -43.17
N TRP A 502 -3.70 -23.84 -43.50
CA TRP A 502 -2.57 -24.72 -43.78
C TRP A 502 -2.07 -25.50 -42.55
N SER A 503 -2.48 -25.12 -41.32
CA SER A 503 -2.19 -25.90 -40.11
C SER A 503 -3.15 -27.06 -39.87
N GLN A 504 -4.21 -27.22 -40.67
CA GLN A 504 -5.27 -28.21 -40.50
C GLN A 504 -5.06 -29.50 -41.33
N ALA A 505 -4.02 -29.56 -42.18
CA ALA A 505 -3.81 -30.66 -43.15
C ALA A 505 -3.28 -31.99 -42.55
N LYS A 506 -2.92 -32.02 -41.27
CA LYS A 506 -2.60 -33.23 -40.48
C LYS A 506 -3.20 -33.03 -39.08
N PRO A 507 -3.68 -34.07 -38.37
CA PRO A 507 -4.19 -33.90 -37.00
C PRO A 507 -3.13 -33.15 -36.19
N PRO A 508 -3.39 -31.91 -35.76
CA PRO A 508 -2.30 -31.07 -35.34
C PRO A 508 -1.80 -31.59 -34.01
N LYS A 509 -0.52 -32.00 -33.96
CA LYS A 509 0.25 -31.88 -32.72
C LYS A 509 -0.05 -30.47 -32.21
N GLN A 510 -0.57 -30.35 -30.99
CA GLN A 510 -0.94 -29.05 -30.41
C GLN A 510 0.14 -28.00 -30.77
N PRO A 511 -0.23 -26.85 -31.34
CA PRO A 511 0.75 -25.84 -31.73
C PRO A 511 1.59 -25.47 -30.52
N ARG A 512 2.90 -25.34 -30.70
CA ARG A 512 3.80 -24.88 -29.63
C ARG A 512 3.58 -23.39 -29.45
N VAL A 513 2.90 -23.02 -28.38
CA VAL A 513 2.59 -21.62 -28.04
C VAL A 513 3.46 -21.19 -26.85
N MET A 514 4.03 -19.99 -26.94
CA MET A 514 4.68 -19.32 -25.82
C MET A 514 3.79 -18.16 -25.35
N LEU A 515 3.44 -18.15 -24.06
CA LEU A 515 2.73 -17.05 -23.43
C LEU A 515 3.74 -16.09 -22.81
N VAL A 516 3.66 -14.81 -23.16
CA VAL A 516 4.54 -13.76 -22.63
C VAL A 516 3.68 -12.76 -21.84
N GLY A 517 4.01 -12.58 -20.57
CA GLY A 517 3.47 -11.49 -19.74
C GLY A 517 4.50 -10.39 -19.59
N ALA A 518 4.09 -9.13 -19.76
CA ALA A 518 4.91 -7.95 -19.54
C ALA A 518 4.19 -7.02 -18.56
N ASP A 519 4.93 -6.50 -17.58
CA ASP A 519 4.45 -5.53 -16.60
C ASP A 519 5.52 -4.45 -16.38
N VAL A 520 5.09 -3.23 -16.08
CA VAL A 520 5.97 -2.10 -15.74
C VAL A 520 5.53 -1.53 -14.40
N SER A 521 6.34 -1.77 -13.38
CA SER A 521 6.16 -1.19 -12.06
C SER A 521 7.04 0.05 -11.91
N HIS A 522 6.44 1.24 -11.89
CA HIS A 522 7.17 2.49 -11.64
C HIS A 522 7.69 2.53 -10.20
N ALA A 523 8.87 3.12 -10.00
CA ALA A 523 9.43 3.31 -8.67
C ALA A 523 8.47 4.13 -7.79
N THR A 524 8.21 3.66 -6.57
CA THR A 524 7.63 4.51 -5.54
C THR A 524 8.65 5.60 -5.22
N ASN A 525 8.45 6.81 -5.73
CA ASN A 525 9.27 8.03 -5.63
C ASN A 525 10.22 8.25 -6.82
N PRO A 526 9.81 8.98 -7.88
CA PRO A 526 10.78 9.83 -8.53
C PRO A 526 11.34 10.82 -7.47
N PRO A 527 12.65 11.09 -7.43
CA PRO A 527 13.13 12.23 -6.65
C PRO A 527 12.30 13.45 -7.04
N ALA A 528 11.90 14.26 -6.07
CA ALA A 528 11.39 15.58 -6.39
C ALA A 528 12.48 16.23 -7.25
N GLU A 529 12.18 16.51 -8.52
CA GLU A 529 13.09 17.24 -9.38
C GLU A 529 13.47 18.52 -8.62
N GLY A 530 14.79 18.69 -8.45
CA GLY A 530 15.41 19.65 -7.53
C GLY A 530 15.17 21.09 -7.90
#